data_AF-A0A9Q2ET34-F1
#
_entry.id   AF-A0A9Q2ET34-F1
#
_cell.length_a   1.000
_cell.length_b   1.000
_cell.length_c   1.000
_cell.angle_alpha   90.00
_cell.angle_beta   90.00
_cell.angle_gamma   90.00
#
_symmetry.space_group_name_H-M   'P 1'
#
loop_
_entity.id
_entity.type
_entity.pdbx_description
1 polymer ?
#
loop_
_entity_poly.entity_id
_entity_poly.type
_entity_poly.pdbx_seq_one_letter_code
_entity_poly.pdbx_strand_id
1 'polypeptide(L)' 'MNIEFIGGNLDGQIISPINKEELSGLGYRLQLKGEARGNELAHCIAVPIEWTPEEGHKAVMEKYRRQ' A
#
# COMPACT_ATOMS: atom_id res chain seq x y z
N MET A 1 6.79 1.23 11.02
CA MET A 1 6.76 1.17 9.55
C MET A 1 5.58 2.04 9.12
N ASN A 2 5.83 3.14 8.44
CA ASN A 2 4.74 3.99 7.92
C ASN A 2 4.10 3.25 6.74
N ILE A 3 2.79 3.03 6.79
CA ILE A 3 2.05 2.38 5.70
C ILE A 3 1.16 3.44 5.06
N GLU A 4 1.38 3.66 3.77
CA GLU A 4 0.54 4.56 2.97
C GLU A 4 -0.65 3.78 2.42
N PHE A 5 -1.84 4.34 2.52
CA PHE A 5 -3.07 3.75 2.02
C PHE A 5 -3.38 4.31 0.62
N ILE A 6 -3.74 3.42 -0.30
CA ILE A 6 -4.13 3.75 -1.67
C ILE A 6 -5.47 3.09 -1.95
N GLY A 7 -6.47 3.88 -2.30
CA GLY A 7 -7.83 3.43 -2.56
C GLY A 7 -8.70 3.27 -1.31
N GLY A 8 -10.01 3.21 -1.52
CA GLY A 8 -11.01 3.08 -0.45
C GLY A 8 -11.09 4.31 0.47
N ASN A 9 -11.55 4.11 1.71
CA ASN A 9 -11.82 5.19 2.67
C ASN A 9 -10.56 5.83 3.28
N LEU A 10 -9.43 5.14 3.28
CA LEU A 10 -8.18 5.62 3.86
C LEU A 10 -7.19 6.14 2.82
N ASP A 11 -7.60 6.31 1.56
CA ASP A 11 -6.73 6.78 0.47
C ASP A 11 -5.98 8.08 0.85
N GLY A 12 -4.65 8.08 0.63
CA GLY A 12 -3.78 9.22 0.92
C GLY A 12 -3.36 9.35 2.39
N GLN A 13 -3.89 8.51 3.29
CA GLN A 13 -3.46 8.50 4.68
C GLN A 13 -2.19 7.68 4.85
N ILE A 14 -1.28 8.19 5.69
CA ILE A 14 -0.09 7.45 6.12
C ILE A 14 -0.30 7.13 7.59
N ILE A 15 -0.60 5.86 7.87
CA ILE A 15 -0.84 5.42 9.25
C ILE A 15 0.41 4.72 9.76
N SER A 16 0.80 5.10 10.98
CA SER A 16 1.97 4.58 11.66
C SER A 16 1.69 4.43 13.14
N PRO A 17 2.09 3.32 13.77
CA PRO A 17 2.33 1.98 13.23
C PRO A 17 1.03 1.15 13.17
N ILE A 18 0.78 0.46 12.06
CA ILE A 18 -0.35 -0.47 11.93
C ILE A 18 0.14 -1.88 11.57
N ASN A 19 -0.40 -2.89 12.25
CA ASN A 19 -0.05 -4.30 12.01
C ASN A 19 -0.79 -4.86 10.79
N LYS A 20 -0.28 -5.98 10.25
CA LYS A 20 -0.94 -6.68 9.12
C LYS A 20 -2.36 -7.16 9.48
N GLU A 21 -2.58 -7.57 10.73
CA GLU A 21 -3.90 -7.99 11.22
C GLU A 21 -4.89 -6.83 11.24
N GLU A 22 -4.46 -5.68 11.76
CA GLU A 22 -5.26 -4.44 11.79
C GLU A 22 -5.61 -3.98 10.36
N LEU A 23 -4.64 -4.02 9.44
CA LEU A 23 -4.89 -3.76 8.02
C LEU A 23 -5.96 -4.68 7.43
N SER A 24 -5.85 -5.99 7.72
CA SER A 24 -6.82 -6.98 7.24
C SER A 24 -8.20 -6.72 7.83
N GLY A 25 -8.28 -6.28 9.09
CA GLY A 25 -9.53 -5.88 9.75
C GLY A 25 -10.15 -4.61 9.16
N LEU A 26 -9.32 -3.71 8.63
CA LEU A 26 -9.76 -2.50 7.93
C LEU A 26 -10.20 -2.75 6.48
N GLY A 27 -10.07 -3.98 5.97
CA GLY A 27 -10.35 -4.27 4.56
C GLY A 27 -9.21 -3.84 3.63
N TYR A 28 -7.98 -3.86 4.12
CA TYR A 28 -6.77 -3.57 3.34
C TYR A 28 -5.77 -4.71 3.40
N ARG A 29 -4.98 -4.86 2.33
CA ARG A 29 -3.83 -5.76 2.28
C ARG A 29 -2.56 -4.97 1.99
N LEU A 30 -1.44 -5.51 2.46
CA LEU A 30 -0.13 -4.94 2.18
C LEU A 30 0.33 -5.39 0.79
N GLN A 31 0.69 -4.43 -0.06
CA GLN A 31 1.31 -4.63 -1.35
C GLN A 31 2.68 -3.94 -1.36
N LEU A 32 3.71 -4.65 -1.81
CA LEU A 32 5.05 -4.10 -1.92
C LEU A 32 5.19 -3.33 -3.25
N LYS A 33 5.78 -2.13 -3.20
CA LYS A 33 6.02 -1.27 -4.38
C LYS A 33 7.02 -1.86 -5.39
N GLY A 34 7.68 -2.98 -5.08
CA GLY A 34 8.69 -3.62 -5.92
C GLY A 34 9.77 -4.27 -5.05
N GLU A 35 10.71 -4.98 -5.68
CA GLU A 35 11.91 -5.48 -5.00
C GLU A 35 12.72 -4.31 -4.46
N ALA A 36 13.13 -4.40 -3.19
CA ALA A 36 14.03 -3.44 -2.57
C ALA A 36 15.34 -3.41 -3.37
N ARG A 37 15.56 -2.35 -4.15
CA ARG A 37 16.87 -2.12 -4.79
C ARG A 37 17.79 -1.44 -3.77
N GLY A 38 18.65 -2.22 -3.13
CA GLY A 38 19.67 -1.71 -2.21
C GLY A 38 19.13 -1.43 -0.80
N ASN A 39 19.55 -0.32 -0.21
CA ASN A 39 19.22 0.09 1.17
C ASN A 39 17.90 0.89 1.27
N GLU A 40 17.19 1.07 0.15
CA GLU A 40 15.89 1.72 0.12
C GLU A 40 14.84 0.73 0.65
N LEU A 41 14.29 1.07 1.81
CA LEU A 41 13.23 0.32 2.47
C LEU A 41 12.11 0.02 1.46
N ALA A 42 11.73 -1.25 1.32
CA ALA A 42 10.59 -1.65 0.53
C ALA A 42 9.37 -0.83 0.97
N HIS A 43 8.91 0.09 0.12
CA HIS A 43 7.73 0.89 0.43
C HIS A 43 6.53 -0.06 0.50
N CYS A 44 6.00 -0.21 1.70
CA CYS A 44 4.79 -0.98 1.97
C CYS A 44 3.58 -0.08 1.83
N ILE A 45 2.63 -0.53 1.02
CA ILE A 45 1.46 0.24 0.64
C ILE A 45 0.23 -0.61 0.93
N ALA A 46 -0.78 -0.03 1.54
CA ALA A 46 -2.04 -0.68 1.82
C ALA A 46 -3.01 -0.43 0.67
N VAL A 47 -3.51 -1.50 0.06
CA VAL A 47 -4.55 -1.44 -0.98
C VAL A 47 -5.80 -2.20 -0.51
N PRO A 48 -7.02 -1.82 -0.91
CA PRO A 48 -8.22 -2.56 -0.59
C PRO A 48 -8.10 -4.05 -0.93
N ILE A 49 -8.56 -4.94 -0.05
CA ILE A 49 -8.65 -6.39 -0.36
C ILE A 49 -9.56 -6.65 -1.57
N GLU A 50 -10.57 -5.79 -1.77
CA GLU A 50 -11.50 -5.89 -2.89
C GLU A 50 -10.81 -5.71 -4.25
N TRP A 51 -9.64 -5.05 -4.29
CA TRP A 51 -8.89 -4.87 -5.53
C TRP A 51 -8.09 -6.12 -5.88
N THR A 52 -8.10 -6.48 -7.16
CA THR A 52 -7.19 -7.51 -7.66
C THR A 52 -5.72 -7.07 -7.49
N PRO A 53 -4.76 -8.02 -7.40
CA PRO A 53 -3.33 -7.69 -7.34
C PRO A 53 -2.88 -6.74 -8.45
N GLU A 54 -3.45 -6.89 -9.64
CA GLU A 54 -3.18 -6.05 -10.81
C GLU A 54 -3.76 -4.64 -10.66
N GLU A 55 -4.99 -4.48 -10.18
CA GLU A 55 -5.59 -3.16 -9.90
C GLU A 55 -4.83 -2.41 -8.81
N GLY A 56 -4.48 -3.11 -7.72
CA GLY A 56 -3.64 -2.56 -6.66
C GLY A 56 -2.27 -2.13 -7.20
N HIS A 57 -1.63 -2.98 -8.01
CA HIS A 57 -0.35 -2.65 -8.62
C HIS A 57 -0.45 -1.45 -9.57
N LYS A 58 -1.50 -1.39 -10.40
CA LYS A 58 -1.73 -0.28 -11.34
C LYS A 58 -1.97 1.04 -10.61
N ALA A 59 -2.81 1.06 -9.58
CA ALA A 59 -3.09 2.25 -8.78
C ALA A 59 -1.83 2.77 -8.07
N VAL A 60 -1.05 1.85 -7.49
CA VAL A 60 0.27 2.14 -6.93
C VAL A 60 1.18 2.76 -8.00
N MET A 61 1.32 2.10 -9.16
CA MET A 61 2.18 2.59 -10.24
C MET A 61 1.72 3.95 -10.75
N GLU A 62 0.42 4.20 -10.95
CA GLU A 62 -0.09 5.50 -11.40
C GLU A 62 0.16 6.63 -10.39
N LYS A 63 -0.03 6.38 -9.09
CA LYS A 63 0.21 7.38 -8.04
C LYS A 63 1.68 7.80 -7.99
N TYR A 64 2.60 6.85 -8.17
CA TYR A 64 4.04 7.11 -8.14
C TYR A 64 4.66 7.46 -9.50
N ARG A 65 3.97 7.22 -10.61
CA ARG A 65 4.38 7.66 -11.96
C ARG A 65 4.25 9.17 -12.16
N ARG A 66 3.49 9.84 -11.29
CA ARG A 66 3.26 11.29 -11.32
C ARG A 66 4.24 12.12 -10.47
N GLN A 67 5.29 11.51 -9.92
CA GLN A 67 6.37 12.24 -9.24
C GLN A 67 7.57 12.44 -10.16
#